data_AF-A0A7X8HWP4-F1
#
_entry.id   AF-A0A7X8HWP4-F1
#
_cell.length_a   1.000
_cell.length_b   1.000
_cell.length_c   1.000
_cell.angle_alpha   90.00
_cell.angle_beta   90.00
_cell.angle_gamma   90.00
#
_symmetry.space_group_name_H-M   'P 1'
#
loop_
_entity.id
_entity.type
_entity.pdbx_description
1 polymer ?
#
loop_
_entity_poly.entity_id
_entity_poly.type
_entity_poly.pdbx_seq_one_letter_code
_entity_poly.pdbx_strand_id
1 'polypeptide(L)'
;IEEDKIKEAHDYIVRVEDIIEEFQATLDKKYEISSNLELLYDYIYRRLVEANIQKDKDILEEVYGLIKELRDTWKEAMKLSKVQK
;
A
#
# COMPACT_ATOMS: atom_id res chain seq x y z
N ILE A 1 -0.69 -14.53 -10.79
CA ILE A 1 0.13 -15.64 -10.25
C ILE A 1 -0.48 -17.00 -10.64
N GLU A 2 -1.80 -17.15 -10.54
CA GLU A 2 -2.51 -18.42 -10.81
C GLU A 2 -2.39 -18.95 -12.25
N GLU A 3 -2.07 -18.10 -13.23
CA GLU A 3 -1.90 -18.50 -14.65
C GLU A 3 -0.43 -18.77 -15.04
N ASP A 4 0.48 -18.90 -14.07
CA ASP A 4 1.93 -19.10 -14.29
C ASP A 4 2.63 -17.97 -15.08
N LYS A 5 1.95 -16.83 -15.22
CA LYS A 5 2.48 -15.61 -15.84
C LYS A 5 3.34 -14.81 -14.86
N ILE A 6 4.51 -15.36 -14.55
CA ILE A 6 5.45 -14.81 -13.55
C ILE A 6 5.86 -13.37 -13.89
N LYS A 7 6.12 -13.09 -15.17
CA LYS A 7 6.52 -11.76 -15.63
C LYS A 7 5.41 -10.73 -15.42
N GLU A 8 4.19 -11.03 -15.86
CA GLU A 8 3.06 -10.12 -15.68
C GLU A 8 2.77 -9.88 -14.19
N ALA A 9 2.83 -10.93 -13.36
CA ALA A 9 2.67 -10.79 -11.92
C ALA A 9 3.74 -9.86 -11.32
N HIS A 10 5.00 -9.99 -11.74
CA HIS A 10 6.07 -9.08 -11.34
C HIS A 10 5.77 -7.64 -11.76
N ASP A 11 5.43 -7.42 -13.03
CA ASP A 11 5.14 -6.08 -13.57
C ASP A 11 3.99 -5.40 -12.80
N TYR A 12 2.95 -6.15 -12.41
CA TYR A 12 1.87 -5.59 -11.59
C TYR A 12 2.29 -5.29 -10.16
N ILE A 13 3.09 -6.16 -9.53
CA ILE A 13 3.54 -5.95 -8.15
C ILE A 13 4.46 -4.71 -8.08
N VAL A 14 5.41 -4.58 -9.01
CA VAL A 14 6.30 -3.41 -9.09
C VAL A 14 5.53 -2.11 -9.22
N ARG A 15 4.46 -2.10 -10.03
CA ARG A 15 3.60 -0.91 -10.13
C ARG A 15 2.92 -0.53 -8.81
N VAL A 16 2.64 -1.49 -7.94
CA VAL A 16 2.09 -1.21 -6.60
C VAL A 16 3.20 -0.73 -5.67
N GLU A 17 4.39 -1.33 -5.74
CA GLU A 17 5.59 -0.88 -5.02
C GLU A 17 5.86 0.62 -5.31
N ASP A 18 5.87 1.02 -6.59
CA ASP A 18 6.07 2.41 -7.01
C ASP A 18 5.05 3.38 -6.37
N ILE A 19 3.78 2.98 -6.29
CA ILE A 19 2.71 3.81 -5.69
C ILE A 19 2.94 4.00 -4.19
N ILE A 20 3.35 2.93 -3.49
CA ILE A 20 3.60 2.97 -2.05
C ILE A 20 4.84 3.81 -1.74
N GLU A 21 5.90 3.71 -2.55
CA GLU A 21 7.07 4.57 -2.45
C GLU A 21 6.71 6.05 -2.65
N GLU A 22 5.87 6.37 -3.64
CA GLU A 22 5.39 7.74 -3.84
C GLU A 22 4.56 8.25 -2.65
N PHE A 23 3.71 7.42 -2.05
CA PHE A 23 2.97 7.79 -0.83
C PHE A 23 3.91 8.09 0.34
N GLN A 24 4.98 7.31 0.49
CA GLN A 24 5.99 7.53 1.52
C GLN A 24 6.81 8.80 1.24
N ALA A 25 7.21 9.03 -0.01
CA ALA A 25 8.00 10.19 -0.42
C ALA A 25 7.24 11.51 -0.27
N THR A 26 5.93 11.49 -0.48
CA THR A 26 5.06 12.68 -0.41
C THR A 26 4.50 12.97 0.99
N LEU A 27 4.88 12.18 1.99
CA LEU A 27 4.36 12.30 3.35
C LEU A 27 4.93 13.54 4.08
N ASP A 28 4.04 14.41 4.58
CA ASP A 28 4.46 15.58 5.36
C ASP A 28 4.81 15.18 6.80
N LYS A 29 6.11 15.11 7.11
CA LYS A 29 6.65 14.70 8.42
C LYS A 29 6.37 15.67 9.57
N LYS A 30 5.72 16.82 9.31
CA LYS A 30 5.31 17.76 10.38
C LYS A 30 4.17 17.23 11.24
N TYR A 31 3.39 16.29 10.75
CA TYR A 31 2.24 15.72 11.46
C TYR A 31 2.64 14.44 12.20
N GLU A 32 2.13 14.27 13.42
CA GLU A 32 2.43 13.10 14.26
C GLU A 32 2.00 11.77 13.63
N ILE A 33 0.87 11.78 12.89
CA ILE A 33 0.36 10.59 12.18
C ILE A 33 1.30 10.09 11.09
N SER A 34 2.19 10.96 10.59
CA SER A 34 3.11 10.62 9.50
C SER A 34 4.09 9.52 9.90
N SER A 35 4.54 9.47 11.15
CA SER A 35 5.40 8.36 11.61
C SER A 35 4.69 7.00 11.52
N ASN A 36 3.40 6.95 11.85
CA ASN A 36 2.62 5.71 11.77
C ASN A 36 2.34 5.31 10.30
N LEU A 37 2.09 6.29 9.43
CA LEU A 37 1.90 6.04 8.00
C LEU A 37 3.21 5.60 7.32
N GLU A 38 4.35 6.18 7.69
CA GLU A 38 5.67 5.78 7.20
C GLU A 38 5.97 4.31 7.54
N LEU A 39 5.67 3.87 8.77
CA LEU A 39 5.81 2.46 9.18
C LEU A 39 4.87 1.52 8.43
N LEU A 40 3.64 1.95 8.17
CA LEU A 40 2.67 1.15 7.40
C LEU A 40 3.11 1.00 5.94
N TYR A 41 3.56 2.09 5.31
CA TYR A 41 4.04 2.05 3.92
C TYR A 41 5.30 1.19 3.78
N ASP A 42 6.26 1.32 4.71
CA ASP A 42 7.44 0.46 4.76
C ASP A 42 7.06 -1.03 4.88
N TYR A 43 6.11 -1.35 5.77
CA TYR A 43 5.65 -2.73 5.92
C TYR A 43 5.01 -3.26 4.63
N ILE A 44 4.08 -2.50 4.03
CA ILE A 44 3.42 -2.88 2.77
C ILE A 44 4.45 -3.10 1.67
N TYR A 45 5.42 -2.20 1.51
CA TYR A 45 6.47 -2.30 0.51
C TYR A 45 7.29 -3.59 0.70
N ARG A 46 7.78 -3.86 1.92
CA ARG A 46 8.55 -5.07 2.21
C ARG A 46 7.76 -6.35 1.91
N ARG A 47 6.46 -6.37 2.24
CA ARG A 47 5.59 -7.51 1.94
C ARG A 47 5.32 -7.68 0.45
N LEU A 48 5.19 -6.59 -0.31
CA LEU A 48 5.10 -6.66 -1.78
C LEU A 48 6.36 -7.27 -2.39
N VAL A 49 7.55 -6.82 -1.95
CA VAL A 49 8.83 -7.37 -2.41
C VAL A 49 8.93 -8.87 -2.09
N GLU A 50 8.55 -9.27 -0.87
CA GLU A 50 8.54 -10.67 -0.46
C GLU A 50 7.57 -11.51 -1.31
N ALA A 51 6.35 -11.01 -1.52
CA ALA A 51 5.36 -11.63 -2.39
C ALA A 51 5.85 -11.73 -3.84
N ASN A 52 6.60 -10.74 -4.31
CA ASN A 52 7.17 -10.71 -5.65
C ASN A 52 8.25 -11.79 -5.83
N ILE A 53 9.11 -11.97 -4.83
CA ILE A 53 10.18 -12.97 -4.83
C ILE A 53 9.59 -14.38 -4.70
N GLN A 54 8.70 -14.60 -3.73
CA GLN A 54 8.15 -15.92 -3.42
C GLN A 54 6.97 -16.31 -4.33
N LYS A 55 6.42 -15.34 -5.06
CA LYS A 55 5.14 -15.48 -5.79
C LYS A 55 4.02 -15.99 -4.89
N ASP A 56 4.01 -15.50 -3.66
CA ASP A 56 3.03 -15.88 -2.65
C ASP A 56 1.77 -15.01 -2.76
N LYS A 57 0.63 -15.65 -3.03
CA LYS A 57 -0.67 -14.98 -3.15
C LYS A 57 -1.21 -14.55 -1.79
N ASP A 58 -0.97 -15.30 -0.72
CA ASP A 58 -1.54 -15.01 0.59
C ASP A 58 -0.96 -13.70 1.13
N ILE A 59 0.32 -13.43 0.85
CA ILE A 59 0.95 -12.13 1.15
C ILE A 59 0.27 -10.99 0.37
N LEU A 60 -0.08 -11.20 -0.91
CA LEU A 60 -0.77 -10.19 -1.70
C LEU A 60 -2.18 -9.91 -1.20
N GLU A 61 -2.91 -10.94 -0.74
CA GLU A 61 -4.23 -10.77 -0.14
C GLU A 61 -4.17 -10.00 1.19
N GLU A 62 -3.16 -10.27 2.02
CA GLU A 62 -2.88 -9.50 3.23
C GLU A 62 -2.63 -8.01 2.90
N VAL A 63 -1.70 -7.74 1.98
CA VAL A 63 -1.37 -6.37 1.54
C VAL A 63 -2.59 -5.67 0.94
N TYR A 64 -3.38 -6.38 0.14
CA TYR A 64 -4.62 -5.83 -0.42
C TYR A 64 -5.60 -5.44 0.67
N GLY A 65 -5.75 -6.26 1.72
CA GLY A 65 -6.55 -5.94 2.90
C GLY A 65 -6.12 -4.62 3.56
N LEU A 66 -4.82 -4.47 3.82
CA LEU A 66 -4.25 -3.26 4.43
C LEU A 66 -4.46 -2.00 3.57
N ILE A 67 -4.19 -2.09 2.27
CA ILE A 67 -4.39 -0.97 1.33
C ILE A 67 -5.88 -0.60 1.24
N LYS A 68 -6.77 -1.59 1.25
CA LYS A 68 -8.22 -1.37 1.23
C LYS A 68 -8.70 -0.64 2.48
N GLU A 69 -8.26 -1.06 3.65
CA GLU A 69 -8.59 -0.41 4.92
C GLU A 69 -8.07 1.04 4.94
N LEU A 70 -6.80 1.25 4.58
CA LEU A 70 -6.19 2.58 4.47
C LEU A 70 -7.01 3.51 3.55
N ARG A 71 -7.41 3.03 2.37
CA ARG A 71 -8.23 3.78 1.41
C ARG A 71 -9.59 4.13 2.01
N ASP A 72 -10.22 3.19 2.71
CA ASP A 72 -11.55 3.39 3.28
C ASP A 72 -11.50 4.41 4.43
N THR A 73 -10.48 4.34 5.31
CA THR A 73 -10.19 5.36 6.32
C THR A 73 -9.95 6.73 5.69
N TRP A 74 -9.16 6.81 4.63
CA TRP A 74 -8.92 8.07 3.92
C TRP A 74 -10.21 8.65 3.33
N LYS A 75 -11.07 7.81 2.76
CA LYS A 75 -12.37 8.22 2.24
C LYS A 75 -13.28 8.79 3.33
N GLU A 76 -13.26 8.21 4.53
CA GLU A 76 -14.00 8.73 5.68
C GLU A 76 -13.44 10.05 6.18
N ALA A 77 -12.12 10.17 6.32
CA ALA A 77 -11.46 11.42 6.69
C ALA A 77 -11.82 12.56 5.71
N MET A 78 -11.85 12.27 4.41
CA MET A 78 -12.26 13.22 3.37
C MET A 78 -13.75 13.60 3.43
N LYS A 79 -14.63 12.72 3.93
CA LYS A 79 -16.03 13.08 4.18
C LYS A 79 -16.13 14.02 5.39
N LEU A 80 -15.45 13.68 6.49
CA LEU A 80 -15.43 14.49 7.71
C LEU A 80 -14.87 15.90 7.42
N SER A 81 -13.79 16.01 6.66
CA SER A 81 -13.20 17.31 6.30
C SER A 81 -14.11 18.19 5.45
N LYS A 82 -14.96 17.59 4.59
CA LYS A 82 -15.98 18.31 3.81
C LYS A 82 -17.17 18.75 4.64
N VAL A 83 -17.55 17.99 5.65
CA VAL A 83 -18.65 18.32 6.59
C VAL A 83 -18.21 19.43 7.56
N GLN A 84 -16.91 19.59 7.78
CA GLN A 84 -16.35 20.61 8.67
C GLN A 84 -16.14 21.98 8.00
N LYS A 85 -16.52 22.13 6.72
CA LYS A 85 -16.60 23.42 6.00
C LYS A 85 -18.03 23.94 6.01
#